data_AF-A0A958UWI3-F1
#
_entry.id   AF-A0A958UWI3-F1
#
_cell.length_a   1.000
_cell.length_b   1.000
_cell.length_c   1.000
_cell.angle_alpha   90.00
_cell.angle_beta   90.00
_cell.angle_gamma   90.00
#
_symmetry.space_group_name_H-M   'P 1'
#
loop_
_entity.id
_entity.type
_entity.pdbx_description
1 polymer ?
#
loop_
_entity_poly.entity_id
_entity_poly.type
_entity_poly.pdbx_seq_one_letter_code
_entity_poly.pdbx_strand_id
1 'polypeptide(L)'
;ERLENLGVDVIEAGFPVSSPGDFESVSEIAKIIKSATVCGLTRAVENDIKVAAQALEYAKKPRIHTGIGTSDSHIKHKFNTSREDVLERAFQAVSYAKSFVEDVEFYAEDAGRTDNDYLARVCEVAIKAGATVLNIPDTTGYCLPSEYGAKIKYLK
;
A
#
# COMPACT_ATOMS: atom_id res chain seq x y z
N GLU A 1 4.34 -20.10 6.81
CA GLU A 1 5.43 -21.09 6.97
C GLU A 1 6.13 -21.46 5.66
N ARG A 2 5.47 -22.06 4.64
CA ARG A 2 6.17 -22.42 3.39
C ARG A 2 6.84 -21.24 2.68
N LEU A 3 6.17 -20.09 2.61
CA LEU A 3 6.74 -18.85 2.05
C LEU A 3 7.95 -18.34 2.86
N GLU A 4 7.88 -18.44 4.18
CA GLU A 4 9.00 -18.07 5.06
C GLU A 4 10.19 -19.00 4.86
N ASN A 5 9.97 -20.31 4.72
CA ASN A 5 11.02 -21.28 4.42
C ASN A 5 11.62 -21.09 3.00
N LEU A 6 10.85 -20.55 2.05
CA LEU A 6 11.35 -20.14 0.74
C LEU A 6 12.29 -18.94 0.85
N GLY A 7 12.22 -18.16 1.94
CA GLY A 7 13.05 -17.00 2.18
C GLY A 7 12.51 -15.70 1.56
N VAL A 8 11.19 -15.57 1.39
CA VAL A 8 10.60 -14.31 0.94
C VAL A 8 10.75 -13.23 2.02
N ASP A 9 11.02 -11.99 1.62
CA ASP A 9 11.22 -10.88 2.56
C ASP A 9 9.89 -10.41 3.20
N VAL A 10 8.81 -10.40 2.42
CA VAL A 10 7.49 -9.89 2.81
C VAL A 10 6.40 -10.90 2.43
N ILE A 11 5.47 -11.14 3.35
CA ILE A 11 4.26 -11.92 3.15
C ILE A 11 3.07 -11.00 3.38
N GLU A 12 2.40 -10.59 2.30
CA GLU A 12 1.09 -9.94 2.41
C GLU A 12 0.04 -11.00 2.76
N ALA A 13 -0.45 -10.92 4.00
CA ALA A 13 -1.26 -11.97 4.61
C ALA A 13 -2.76 -11.82 4.29
N GLY A 14 -3.21 -10.65 3.85
CA GLY A 14 -4.59 -10.40 3.47
C GLY A 14 -5.01 -8.93 3.62
N PHE A 15 -6.34 -8.71 3.59
CA PHE A 15 -6.97 -7.41 3.77
C PHE A 15 -7.86 -7.43 5.04
N PRO A 16 -7.33 -7.12 6.23
CA PRO A 16 -8.02 -7.39 7.50
C PRO A 16 -9.45 -6.85 7.66
N VAL A 17 -9.77 -5.71 7.04
CA VAL A 17 -11.10 -5.09 7.18
C VAL A 17 -12.18 -5.76 6.31
N SER A 18 -11.82 -6.62 5.35
CA SER A 18 -12.80 -7.17 4.39
C SER A 18 -13.81 -8.10 5.06
N SER A 19 -13.37 -8.85 6.08
CA SER A 19 -14.25 -9.69 6.89
C SER A 19 -13.60 -10.04 8.24
N PRO A 20 -14.38 -10.47 9.24
CA PRO A 20 -13.82 -11.03 10.48
C PRO A 20 -12.88 -12.22 10.23
N GLY A 21 -13.15 -13.03 9.20
CA GLY A 21 -12.30 -14.16 8.83
C GLY A 21 -10.95 -13.73 8.26
N ASP A 22 -10.90 -12.64 7.48
CA ASP A 22 -9.64 -12.07 6.98
C ASP A 22 -8.82 -11.47 8.13
N PHE A 23 -9.48 -10.78 9.07
CA PHE A 23 -8.84 -10.29 10.28
C PHE A 23 -8.18 -11.42 11.08
N GLU A 24 -8.95 -12.48 11.39
CA GLU A 24 -8.46 -13.65 12.13
C GLU A 24 -7.31 -14.33 11.37
N SER A 25 -7.44 -14.50 10.05
CA SER A 25 -6.41 -15.13 9.22
C SER A 25 -5.09 -14.35 9.27
N VAL A 26 -5.14 -13.01 9.14
CA VAL A 26 -3.95 -12.17 9.23
C VAL A 26 -3.35 -12.21 10.63
N SER A 27 -4.17 -12.20 11.68
CA SER A 27 -3.71 -12.28 13.07
C SER A 27 -3.03 -13.62 13.39
N GLU A 28 -3.57 -14.74 12.92
CA GLU A 28 -2.95 -16.04 13.09
C GLU A 28 -1.62 -16.16 12.32
N ILE A 29 -1.55 -15.63 11.10
CA ILE A 29 -0.29 -15.57 10.35
C ILE A 29 0.74 -14.70 11.08
N ALA A 30 0.32 -13.54 11.61
CA ALA A 30 1.17 -12.63 12.37
C ALA A 30 1.81 -13.30 13.60
N LYS A 31 1.10 -14.21 14.27
CA LYS A 31 1.62 -14.98 15.44
C LYS A 31 2.64 -16.05 15.05
N ILE A 32 2.52 -16.63 13.86
CA ILE A 32 3.30 -17.81 13.45
C ILE A 32 4.61 -17.42 12.75
N ILE A 33 4.60 -16.36 11.93
CA ILE A 33 5.76 -15.91 11.16
C ILE A 33 6.82 -15.27 12.08
N LYS A 34 8.09 -15.63 11.89
CA LYS A 34 9.18 -15.27 12.81
C LYS A 34 10.22 -14.32 12.21
N SER A 35 10.40 -14.34 10.90
CA SER A 35 11.55 -13.75 10.22
C SER A 35 11.17 -12.85 9.05
N ALA A 36 10.18 -13.24 8.24
CA ALA A 36 9.63 -12.41 7.16
C ALA A 36 8.76 -11.27 7.75
N THR A 37 8.64 -10.18 7.00
CA THR A 37 7.69 -9.11 7.30
C THR A 37 6.26 -9.59 7.00
N VAL A 38 5.33 -9.38 7.92
CA VAL A 38 3.91 -9.68 7.72
C VAL A 38 3.20 -8.38 7.36
N CYS A 39 2.54 -8.38 6.20
CA CYS A 39 1.92 -7.20 5.62
C CYS A 39 0.40 -7.32 5.56
N GLY A 40 -0.31 -6.26 5.92
CA GLY A 40 -1.77 -6.14 5.78
C GLY A 40 -2.14 -5.03 4.81
N LEU A 41 -2.98 -5.35 3.82
CA LEU A 41 -3.50 -4.38 2.86
C LEU A 41 -4.58 -3.51 3.51
N THR A 42 -4.64 -2.24 3.11
CA THR A 42 -5.68 -1.29 3.55
C THR A 42 -6.06 -0.34 2.42
N ARG A 43 -7.31 0.13 2.39
CA ARG A 43 -7.63 1.37 1.67
C ARG A 43 -7.06 2.56 2.46
N ALA A 44 -6.93 3.71 1.81
CA ALA A 44 -6.67 5.01 2.47
C ALA A 44 -7.88 5.51 3.29
N VAL A 45 -8.25 4.75 4.33
CA VAL A 45 -9.37 4.99 5.27
C VAL A 45 -8.87 4.66 6.67
N GLU A 46 -9.09 5.56 7.64
CA GLU A 46 -8.58 5.40 9.01
C GLU A 46 -9.00 4.07 9.66
N ASN A 47 -10.26 3.68 9.52
CA ASN A 47 -10.74 2.43 10.10
C ASN A 47 -10.03 1.20 9.53
N ASP A 48 -9.78 1.16 8.23
CA ASP A 48 -9.05 0.06 7.58
C ASP A 48 -7.63 -0.05 8.13
N ILE A 49 -6.94 1.08 8.26
CA ILE A 49 -5.58 1.17 8.81
C ILE A 49 -5.54 0.70 10.25
N LYS A 50 -6.49 1.16 11.07
CA LYS A 50 -6.61 0.75 12.46
C LYS A 50 -6.85 -0.76 12.60
N VAL A 51 -7.76 -1.32 11.79
CA VAL A 51 -8.06 -2.75 11.82
C VAL A 51 -6.85 -3.57 11.36
N ALA A 52 -6.10 -3.11 10.36
CA ALA A 52 -4.87 -3.80 9.95
C ALA A 52 -3.77 -3.73 11.01
N ALA A 53 -3.60 -2.57 11.68
CA ALA A 53 -2.69 -2.45 12.80
C ALA A 53 -3.02 -3.44 13.93
N GLN A 54 -4.31 -3.61 14.24
CA GLN A 54 -4.78 -4.59 15.23
C GLN A 54 -4.52 -6.04 14.80
N ALA A 55 -4.78 -6.37 13.52
CA ALA A 55 -4.52 -7.71 13.01
C ALA A 55 -3.01 -8.06 13.05
N LEU A 56 -2.15 -7.06 12.86
CA LEU A 56 -0.69 -7.20 12.84
C LEU A 56 -0.04 -7.06 14.22
N GLU A 57 -0.80 -6.89 15.31
CA GLU A 57 -0.27 -6.63 16.67
C GLU A 57 0.80 -7.63 17.12
N TYR A 58 0.65 -8.90 16.74
CA TYR A 58 1.58 -9.98 17.11
C TYR A 58 2.75 -10.19 16.13
N ALA A 59 2.75 -9.51 14.99
CA ALA A 59 3.81 -9.66 13.99
C ALA A 59 5.12 -9.07 14.51
N LYS A 60 6.21 -9.82 14.40
CA LYS A 60 7.55 -9.32 14.78
C LYS A 60 8.05 -8.20 13.88
N LYS A 61 7.62 -8.20 12.63
CA LYS A 61 7.94 -7.21 11.60
C LYS A 61 6.64 -6.86 10.86
N PRO A 62 5.81 -5.97 11.41
CA PRO A 62 4.55 -5.59 10.78
C PRO A 62 4.80 -4.56 9.67
N ARG A 63 4.08 -4.69 8.57
CA ARG A 63 3.97 -3.67 7.51
C ARG A 63 2.51 -3.38 7.21
N ILE A 64 2.18 -2.10 7.02
CA ILE A 64 0.87 -1.71 6.47
C ILE A 64 1.08 -1.27 5.03
N HIS A 65 0.34 -1.88 4.12
CA HIS A 65 0.30 -1.52 2.71
C HIS A 65 -0.99 -0.75 2.45
N THR A 66 -0.89 0.57 2.33
CA THR A 66 -2.03 1.47 2.11
C THR A 66 -1.89 2.21 0.78
N GLY A 67 -2.96 2.79 0.27
CA GLY A 67 -2.90 3.45 -1.03
C GLY A 67 -4.23 3.91 -1.56
N ILE A 68 -4.15 4.56 -2.73
CA ILE A 68 -5.31 5.15 -3.40
C ILE A 68 -5.08 5.21 -4.90
N GLY A 69 -6.18 5.20 -5.67
CA GLY A 69 -6.14 5.35 -7.12
C GLY A 69 -5.71 6.76 -7.53
N THR A 70 -4.74 6.83 -8.44
CA THR A 70 -4.09 8.09 -8.83
C THR A 70 -4.42 8.54 -10.26
N SER A 71 -5.00 7.68 -11.10
CA SER A 71 -5.35 8.08 -12.46
C SER A 71 -6.57 8.99 -12.49
N ASP A 72 -6.66 9.86 -13.51
CA ASP A 72 -7.81 10.76 -13.65
C ASP A 72 -9.14 10.01 -13.74
N SER A 73 -9.14 8.80 -14.29
CA SER A 73 -10.33 7.95 -14.34
C SER A 73 -10.77 7.54 -12.93
N HIS A 74 -9.84 7.13 -12.07
CA HIS A 74 -10.14 6.77 -10.69
C HIS A 74 -10.61 8.00 -9.90
N ILE A 75 -9.89 9.11 -10.02
CA ILE A 75 -10.17 10.35 -9.30
C ILE A 75 -11.56 10.89 -9.65
N LYS A 76 -11.89 10.96 -10.95
CA LYS A 76 -13.18 11.52 -11.42
C LYS A 76 -14.34 10.55 -11.26
N HIS A 77 -14.17 9.28 -11.62
CA HIS A 77 -15.31 8.37 -11.76
C HIS A 77 -15.49 7.41 -10.58
N LYS A 78 -14.41 7.03 -9.88
CA LYS A 78 -14.47 6.11 -8.72
C LYS A 78 -14.65 6.87 -7.42
N PHE A 79 -13.88 7.95 -7.24
CA PHE A 79 -13.86 8.72 -5.98
C PHE A 79 -14.64 10.04 -6.06
N ASN A 80 -14.91 10.55 -7.27
CA ASN A 80 -15.59 11.82 -7.49
C ASN A 80 -14.96 12.97 -6.67
N THR A 81 -13.64 13.11 -6.78
CA THR A 81 -12.80 14.00 -5.98
C THR A 81 -11.78 14.73 -6.86
N SER A 82 -10.87 15.52 -6.26
CA SER A 82 -9.80 16.23 -6.96
C SER A 82 -8.43 15.52 -6.81
N ARG A 83 -7.46 15.96 -7.62
CA ARG A 83 -6.06 15.50 -7.49
C ARG A 83 -5.47 15.96 -6.15
N GLU A 84 -5.82 17.16 -5.71
CA GLU A 84 -5.38 17.75 -4.46
C GLU A 84 -5.89 16.97 -3.25
N ASP A 85 -7.17 16.59 -3.25
CA ASP A 85 -7.76 15.75 -2.19
C ASP A 85 -7.08 14.38 -2.10
N VAL A 86 -6.67 13.81 -3.24
CA VAL A 86 -5.96 12.52 -3.30
C VAL A 86 -4.56 12.64 -2.70
N LEU A 87 -3.86 13.76 -2.92
CA LEU A 87 -2.58 14.03 -2.26
C LEU A 87 -2.77 14.15 -0.73
N GLU A 88 -3.76 14.91 -0.27
CA GLU A 88 -4.04 15.05 1.16
C GLU A 88 -4.39 13.70 1.79
N ARG A 89 -5.24 12.91 1.12
CA ARG A 89 -5.63 11.59 1.60
C ARG A 89 -4.48 10.60 1.63
N ALA A 90 -3.58 10.63 0.65
CA ALA A 90 -2.35 9.84 0.67
C ALA A 90 -1.47 10.22 1.86
N PHE A 91 -1.28 11.53 2.11
CA PHE A 91 -0.51 12.01 3.26
C PHE A 91 -1.11 11.54 4.59
N GLN A 92 -2.42 11.72 4.78
CA GLN A 92 -3.12 11.35 6.01
C GLN A 92 -3.07 9.84 6.26
N ALA A 93 -3.35 9.03 5.23
CA ALA A 93 -3.34 7.57 5.35
C ALA A 93 -1.95 7.04 5.73
N VAL A 94 -0.89 7.51 5.06
CA VAL A 94 0.48 7.08 5.37
C VAL A 94 0.90 7.57 6.76
N SER A 95 0.62 8.83 7.10
CA SER A 95 0.96 9.39 8.42
C SER A 95 0.27 8.63 9.55
N TYR A 96 -1.00 8.25 9.34
CA TYR A 96 -1.76 7.48 10.31
C TYR A 96 -1.24 6.05 10.43
N ALA A 97 -0.95 5.37 9.31
CA ALA A 97 -0.32 4.05 9.33
C ALA A 97 1.04 4.06 10.05
N LYS A 98 1.84 5.10 9.82
CA LYS A 98 3.15 5.31 10.45
C LYS A 98 3.08 5.49 11.97
N SER A 99 1.92 5.89 12.50
CA SER A 99 1.70 5.94 13.96
C SER A 99 1.55 4.56 14.61
N PHE A 100 1.33 3.50 13.83
CA PHE A 100 1.20 2.12 14.31
C PHE A 100 2.41 1.25 13.97
N VAL A 101 3.02 1.44 12.80
CA VAL A 101 4.13 0.62 12.30
C VAL A 101 5.22 1.48 11.68
N GLU A 102 6.47 1.03 11.81
CA GLU A 102 7.59 1.72 11.20
C GLU A 102 7.71 1.47 9.69
N ASP A 103 7.23 0.33 9.20
CA ASP A 103 7.32 -0.06 7.79
C ASP A 103 5.97 0.15 7.09
N VAL A 104 5.89 1.17 6.23
CA VAL A 104 4.67 1.56 5.53
C VAL A 104 4.92 1.54 4.03
N GLU A 105 4.14 0.74 3.32
CA GLU A 105 4.16 0.68 1.87
C GLU A 105 2.97 1.48 1.31
N PHE A 106 3.24 2.36 0.35
CA PHE A 106 2.20 3.11 -0.34
C PHE A 106 2.04 2.62 -1.79
N TYR A 107 0.84 2.22 -2.18
CA TYR A 107 0.52 1.92 -3.59
C TYR A 107 -0.23 3.06 -4.28
N ALA A 108 0.26 3.43 -5.45
CA ALA A 108 -0.45 4.30 -6.38
C ALA A 108 -1.31 3.46 -7.34
N GLU A 109 -2.54 3.12 -6.95
CA GLU A 109 -3.43 2.31 -7.80
C GLU A 109 -3.61 2.99 -9.17
N ASP A 110 -3.57 2.18 -10.23
CA ASP A 110 -3.67 2.60 -11.63
C ASP A 110 -2.52 3.49 -12.14
N ALA A 111 -1.34 3.40 -11.51
CA ALA A 111 -0.13 4.16 -11.87
C ALA A 111 0.29 4.00 -13.34
N GLY A 112 -0.01 2.86 -13.98
CA GLY A 112 0.20 2.65 -15.42
C GLY A 112 -0.44 3.72 -16.31
N ARG A 113 -1.61 4.24 -15.90
CA ARG A 113 -2.37 5.27 -16.64
C ARG A 113 -2.31 6.67 -16.01
N THR A 114 -1.62 6.81 -14.89
CA THR A 114 -1.42 8.10 -14.24
C THR A 114 -0.34 8.90 -14.97
N ASP A 115 -0.60 10.20 -15.14
CA ASP A 115 0.39 11.18 -15.58
C ASP A 115 1.63 11.15 -14.67
N ASN A 116 2.82 11.11 -15.25
CA ASN A 116 4.05 10.86 -14.49
C ASN A 116 4.39 12.01 -13.53
N ASP A 117 4.10 13.27 -13.90
CA ASP A 117 4.35 14.43 -13.04
C ASP A 117 3.44 14.42 -11.82
N TYR A 118 2.17 14.07 -12.02
CA TYR A 118 1.25 13.89 -10.92
C TYR A 118 1.60 12.68 -10.05
N LEU A 119 1.97 11.55 -10.65
CA LEU A 119 2.42 10.37 -9.92
C LEU A 119 3.65 10.66 -9.04
N ALA A 120 4.63 11.39 -9.57
CA ALA A 120 5.81 11.83 -8.81
C ALA A 120 5.40 12.66 -7.59
N ARG A 121 4.46 13.60 -7.74
CA ARG A 121 3.92 14.39 -6.61
C ARG A 121 3.23 13.51 -5.57
N VAL A 122 2.44 12.52 -5.98
CA VAL A 122 1.82 11.56 -5.04
C VAL A 122 2.90 10.79 -4.26
N CYS A 123 3.92 10.29 -4.96
CA CYS A 123 5.05 9.59 -4.35
C CYS A 123 5.80 10.48 -3.34
N GLU A 124 6.11 11.73 -3.69
CA GLU A 124 6.76 12.69 -2.79
C GLU A 124 5.94 12.94 -1.51
N VAL A 125 4.62 13.07 -1.66
CA VAL A 125 3.72 13.28 -0.52
C VAL A 125 3.68 12.04 0.38
N ALA A 126 3.60 10.84 -0.19
CA ALA A 126 3.68 9.59 0.56
C ALA A 126 5.03 9.44 1.30
N ILE A 127 6.16 9.77 0.64
CA ILE A 127 7.49 9.77 1.28
C ILE A 127 7.53 10.76 2.44
N LYS A 128 7.05 11.99 2.25
CA LYS A 128 6.99 13.03 3.30
C LYS A 128 6.15 12.61 4.50
N ALA A 129 5.09 11.83 4.28
CA ALA A 129 4.23 11.28 5.33
C ALA A 129 4.86 10.10 6.08
N GLY A 130 5.94 9.51 5.57
CA GLY A 130 6.67 8.42 6.21
C GLY A 130 6.57 7.06 5.53
N ALA A 131 6.13 6.99 4.27
CA ALA A 131 6.20 5.75 3.49
C ALA A 131 7.66 5.34 3.29
N THR A 132 7.98 4.09 3.64
CA THR A 132 9.30 3.48 3.48
C THR A 132 9.44 2.73 2.15
N VAL A 133 8.31 2.35 1.54
CA VAL A 133 8.23 1.66 0.27
C VAL A 133 7.16 2.30 -0.61
N LEU A 134 7.47 2.48 -1.90
CA LEU A 134 6.52 2.90 -2.92
C LEU A 134 6.28 1.75 -3.89
N ASN A 135 5.01 1.35 -4.03
CA ASN A 135 4.56 0.35 -4.97
C ASN A 135 3.88 1.04 -6.16
N ILE A 136 4.40 0.79 -7.36
CA ILE A 136 3.92 1.35 -8.62
C ILE A 136 3.33 0.18 -9.43
N PRO A 137 2.02 -0.08 -9.36
CA PRO A 137 1.38 -1.20 -10.05
C PRO A 137 0.95 -0.86 -11.49
N ASP A 138 1.22 -1.78 -12.44
CA ASP A 138 0.49 -1.81 -13.72
C ASP A 138 -0.84 -2.52 -13.50
N THR A 139 -1.81 -1.78 -12.96
CA THR A 139 -3.12 -2.31 -12.56
C THR A 139 -3.88 -2.94 -13.72
N THR A 140 -3.71 -2.43 -14.95
CA THR A 140 -4.38 -2.97 -16.14
C THR A 140 -3.64 -4.13 -16.78
N GLY A 141 -2.33 -4.21 -16.58
CA GLY A 141 -1.47 -5.27 -17.12
C GLY A 141 -1.14 -5.15 -18.60
N TYR A 142 -1.29 -3.95 -19.19
CA TYR A 142 -1.11 -3.73 -20.64
C TYR A 142 0.13 -2.90 -20.98
N CYS A 143 0.93 -2.46 -19.99
CA CYS A 143 2.16 -1.74 -20.26
C CYS A 143 3.24 -2.67 -20.80
N LEU A 144 3.97 -2.22 -21.81
CA LEU A 144 5.17 -2.91 -22.29
C LEU A 144 6.34 -2.71 -21.31
N PRO A 145 7.29 -3.66 -21.25
CA PRO A 145 8.47 -3.53 -20.39
C PRO A 145 9.26 -2.22 -20.59
N SER A 146 9.34 -1.72 -21.84
CA SER A 146 10.01 -0.44 -22.16
C SER A 146 9.27 0.77 -21.61
N GLU A 147 7.94 0.77 -21.68
CA GLU A 147 7.08 1.85 -21.17
C GLU A 147 7.18 1.92 -19.64
N TYR A 148 7.07 0.76 -18.98
CA TYR A 148 7.14 0.69 -17.53
C TYR A 148 8.54 0.98 -17.01
N GLY A 149 9.58 0.48 -17.70
CA GLY A 149 10.97 0.83 -17.39
C GLY A 149 11.25 2.33 -17.48
N ALA A 150 10.70 3.02 -18.48
CA ALA A 150 10.80 4.48 -18.60
C ALA A 150 10.06 5.20 -17.46
N LYS A 151 8.87 4.71 -17.07
CA LYS A 151 8.11 5.23 -15.93
C LYS A 151 8.88 5.11 -14.61
N ILE A 152 9.43 3.93 -14.30
CA ILE A 152 10.24 3.73 -13.09
C ILE A 152 11.50 4.60 -13.10
N LYS A 153 12.15 4.75 -14.28
CA LYS A 153 13.30 5.64 -14.43
C LYS A 153 12.95 7.11 -14.18
N TYR A 154 11.75 7.55 -14.55
CA TYR A 154 11.27 8.90 -14.30
C TYR A 154 11.05 9.20 -12.82
N LEU A 155 10.56 8.22 -12.06
CA LEU A 155 10.24 8.36 -10.63
C LEU A 155 11.45 8.22 -9.69
N LYS A 156 12.61 7.81 -10.20
CA LYS A 156 13.85 7.58 -9.44
C LYS A 156 14.72 8.81 -9.39
#